data_AF-A0A844HA24-F1
#
_entry.id   AF-A0A844HA24-F1
#
_cell.length_a   1.000
_cell.length_b   1.000
_cell.length_c   1.000
_cell.angle_alpha   90.00
_cell.angle_beta   90.00
_cell.angle_gamma   90.00
#
_symmetry.space_group_name_H-M   'P 1'
#
loop_
_entity.id
_entity.type
_entity.pdbx_description
1 polymer ?
#
loop_
_entity_poly.entity_id
_entity_poly.type
_entity_poly.pdbx_seq_one_letter_code
_entity_poly.pdbx_strand_id
1 'polypeptide(L)'
;ISISCSASDNHRRHNGPNPRSVGSLLDADHPRSGVLIASRSTPFSLKQLWYDLIDFETATFTGPQRDQPALEAAGNPETLTAPRYTPHAMGAAGPFLNQAAKGIRRPLNLLRSRLLDRRYDFVLHPGPWEPDLAGQTAQDLDTLLAGWLGHDHPITILDLSGVPSSVLVRLIGSILRVVYEALYWSREKTEGGVLRPLLIVMEEAHRYVGPDSGNVAADVVKRIAKEGRKYGVGAMLVSQRPSEIDETILSQCGTLIALRLSNPADRGRVKGALPDNLSGLMDLLPVLRTGETIISGEAARLPVRCRVSLPPADRLPRSSDPEVSAAWRTRRVAEGYDRMVASWRAQRTTAVVRKIAIDRIPINEDEQ
;
A
#
# COMPACT_ATOMS: atom_id res chain seq x y z
N ILE A 1 -13.09 9.93 15.00
CA ILE A 1 -14.12 8.87 14.83
C ILE A 1 -13.37 7.55 14.81
N SER A 2 -13.81 6.51 15.51
CA SER A 2 -13.15 5.19 15.52
C SER A 2 -14.24 4.15 15.38
N ILE A 3 -14.44 3.65 14.16
CA ILE A 3 -15.60 2.80 13.83
C ILE A 3 -15.14 1.35 13.87
N SER A 4 -15.69 0.41 14.64
CA SER A 4 -15.32 -1.01 14.51
C SER A 4 -16.47 -1.81 13.88
N CYS A 5 -16.20 -2.62 12.85
CA CYS A 5 -17.08 -3.74 12.50
C CYS A 5 -16.83 -4.87 13.50
N SER A 6 -17.83 -5.22 14.32
CA SER A 6 -17.72 -6.28 15.35
C SER A 6 -18.41 -7.57 14.91
N ALA A 7 -17.85 -8.71 15.29
CA ALA A 7 -18.42 -10.03 15.08
C ALA A 7 -19.22 -10.44 16.33
N SER A 8 -20.52 -10.77 16.15
CA SER A 8 -21.36 -11.35 17.20
C SER A 8 -21.63 -12.84 16.93
N ASP A 9 -21.40 -13.62 17.98
CA ASP A 9 -21.39 -15.07 18.07
C ASP A 9 -22.83 -15.63 18.17
N ASN A 10 -23.15 -16.67 17.41
CA ASN A 10 -24.38 -17.44 17.64
C ASN A 10 -24.17 -18.92 17.30
N HIS A 11 -23.99 -19.71 18.36
CA HIS A 11 -23.88 -21.16 18.33
C HIS A 11 -25.09 -21.84 17.68
N ARG A 12 -24.86 -22.70 16.69
CA ARG A 12 -25.66 -23.92 16.47
C ARG A 12 -24.75 -25.10 16.12
N ARG A 13 -24.83 -26.12 16.97
CA ARG A 13 -24.18 -27.44 16.83
C ARG A 13 -24.88 -28.26 15.75
N HIS A 14 -24.11 -28.99 14.94
CA HIS A 14 -24.52 -30.31 14.44
C HIS A 14 -23.32 -31.22 14.20
N ASN A 15 -23.45 -32.47 14.65
CA ASN A 15 -22.46 -33.54 14.67
C ASN A 15 -22.64 -34.52 13.50
N GLY A 16 -21.51 -34.90 12.87
CA GLY A 16 -21.19 -36.25 12.33
C GLY A 16 -21.51 -36.56 10.85
N PRO A 17 -20.89 -37.62 10.24
CA PRO A 17 -19.46 -37.94 10.15
C PRO A 17 -18.94 -38.17 8.69
N ASN A 18 -17.60 -38.21 8.54
CA ASN A 18 -16.71 -38.42 7.36
C ASN A 18 -17.00 -39.71 6.53
N PRO A 19 -16.54 -39.94 5.25
CA PRO A 19 -15.11 -40.09 4.90
C PRO A 19 -14.62 -39.85 3.41
N ARG A 20 -13.32 -39.52 3.27
CA ARG A 20 -12.34 -39.86 2.18
C ARG A 20 -12.56 -39.35 0.74
N SER A 21 -11.58 -38.60 0.21
CA SER A 21 -10.68 -39.10 -0.85
C SER A 21 -9.54 -38.13 -1.23
N VAL A 22 -8.32 -38.65 -1.08
CA VAL A 22 -7.14 -38.49 -1.95
C VAL A 22 -6.76 -37.07 -2.39
N GLY A 23 -5.74 -36.54 -1.72
CA GLY A 23 -5.05 -35.32 -2.13
C GLY A 23 -4.33 -35.48 -3.47
N SER A 24 -4.61 -34.57 -4.38
CA SER A 24 -3.63 -34.09 -5.34
C SER A 24 -2.98 -32.85 -4.74
N LEU A 25 -1.75 -33.00 -4.23
CA LEU A 25 -0.85 -31.86 -4.06
C LEU A 25 -0.62 -31.25 -5.43
N LEU A 26 -1.34 -30.17 -5.73
CA LEU A 26 -1.03 -29.29 -6.83
C LEU A 26 0.15 -28.43 -6.37
N ASP A 27 1.33 -28.64 -6.98
CA ASP A 27 2.50 -27.79 -6.81
C ASP A 27 2.10 -26.33 -7.09
N ALA A 28 2.09 -25.51 -6.04
CA ALA A 28 1.87 -24.06 -6.14
C ALA A 28 3.07 -23.36 -6.81
N ASP A 29 4.25 -23.99 -6.77
CA ASP A 29 5.52 -23.41 -7.24
C ASP A 29 5.75 -23.56 -8.75
N HIS A 30 4.97 -24.36 -9.47
CA HIS A 30 5.11 -24.57 -10.93
C HIS A 30 3.77 -24.39 -11.66
N PRO A 31 3.43 -23.17 -12.10
CA PRO A 31 2.17 -22.92 -12.80
C PRO A 31 2.15 -23.56 -14.20
N ARG A 32 0.96 -24.00 -14.65
CA ARG A 32 0.71 -24.39 -16.04
C ARG A 32 1.23 -23.28 -16.98
N SER A 33 2.13 -23.64 -17.87
CA SER A 33 2.77 -22.77 -18.86
C SER A 33 1.73 -21.93 -19.61
N GLY A 34 1.87 -20.59 -19.56
CA GLY A 34 1.27 -19.68 -20.53
C GLY A 34 0.25 -18.64 -20.04
N VAL A 35 -0.04 -18.52 -18.74
CA VAL A 35 -0.96 -17.47 -18.26
C VAL A 35 -0.43 -16.73 -17.03
N LEU A 36 0.36 -15.68 -17.26
CA LEU A 36 0.62 -14.62 -16.28
C LEU A 36 -0.57 -13.65 -16.30
N ILE A 37 -1.52 -13.84 -15.39
CA ILE A 37 -2.54 -12.82 -15.12
C ILE A 37 -1.92 -11.85 -14.11
N ALA A 38 -1.99 -10.54 -14.37
CA ALA A 38 -1.50 -9.48 -13.48
C ALA A 38 -2.08 -9.50 -12.04
N SER A 39 -3.03 -10.41 -11.77
CA SER A 39 -3.65 -10.65 -10.47
C SER A 39 -3.13 -11.88 -9.72
N ARG A 40 -2.13 -12.61 -10.25
CA ARG A 40 -1.46 -13.69 -9.49
C ARG A 40 -0.31 -13.10 -8.68
N SER A 41 -0.20 -13.55 -7.44
CA SER A 41 0.86 -13.15 -6.49
C SER A 41 2.22 -13.79 -6.79
N THR A 42 2.48 -14.18 -8.05
CA THR A 42 3.75 -14.81 -8.42
C THR A 42 4.81 -13.75 -8.62
N PRO A 43 5.96 -13.83 -7.93
CA PRO A 43 7.06 -12.89 -8.13
C PRO A 43 7.57 -12.91 -9.58
N PHE A 44 7.95 -11.74 -10.10
CA PHE A 44 8.57 -11.62 -11.43
C PHE A 44 9.50 -10.42 -11.51
N SER A 45 10.54 -10.52 -12.33
CA SER A 45 11.52 -9.44 -12.51
C SER A 45 11.00 -8.35 -13.45
N LEU A 46 10.86 -7.13 -12.94
CA LEU A 46 10.58 -5.96 -13.77
C LEU A 46 11.77 -5.62 -14.70
N LYS A 47 13.00 -5.93 -14.28
CA LYS A 47 14.21 -5.72 -15.09
C LYS A 47 14.24 -6.66 -16.29
N GLN A 48 13.98 -7.95 -16.05
CA GLN A 48 13.91 -8.94 -17.13
C GLN A 48 12.74 -8.65 -18.06
N LEU A 49 11.55 -8.36 -17.52
CA LEU A 49 10.38 -8.00 -18.32
C LEU A 49 10.64 -6.77 -19.20
N TRP A 50 11.29 -5.73 -18.64
CA TRP A 50 11.67 -4.56 -19.42
C TRP A 50 12.65 -4.93 -20.54
N TYR A 51 13.65 -5.75 -20.25
CA TYR A 51 14.65 -6.20 -21.21
C TYR A 51 14.03 -6.99 -22.36
N ASP A 52 13.20 -7.98 -22.06
CA ASP A 52 12.55 -8.83 -23.07
C ASP A 52 11.65 -8.00 -24.00
N LEU A 53 10.91 -7.04 -23.44
CA LEU A 53 10.04 -6.16 -24.21
C LEU A 53 10.81 -5.13 -25.03
N ILE A 54 11.88 -4.53 -24.48
CA ILE A 54 12.66 -3.53 -25.24
C ILE A 54 13.51 -4.19 -26.32
N ASP A 55 14.04 -5.38 -26.06
CA ASP A 55 14.75 -6.20 -27.05
C ASP A 55 13.83 -6.52 -28.23
N PHE A 56 12.63 -7.03 -27.94
CA PHE A 56 11.63 -7.29 -28.97
C PHE A 56 11.22 -6.03 -29.74
N GLU A 57 10.98 -4.90 -29.07
CA GLU A 57 10.57 -3.65 -29.72
C GLU A 57 11.67 -3.00 -30.58
N THR A 58 12.94 -3.22 -30.24
CA THR A 58 14.09 -2.58 -30.90
C THR A 58 14.81 -3.49 -31.89
N ALA A 59 14.49 -4.78 -31.89
CA ALA A 59 15.05 -5.75 -32.81
C ALA A 59 14.88 -5.32 -34.27
N THR A 60 15.99 -5.37 -34.99
CA THR A 60 16.01 -5.32 -36.46
C THR A 60 16.54 -6.64 -36.98
N PHE A 61 16.11 -7.02 -38.17
CA PHE A 61 16.41 -8.31 -38.75
C PHE A 61 17.11 -8.17 -40.09
N THR A 62 18.09 -9.03 -40.30
CA THR A 62 18.81 -9.25 -41.55
C THR A 62 18.46 -10.62 -42.14
N GLY A 63 18.90 -10.85 -43.38
CA GLY A 63 18.64 -12.10 -44.09
C GLY A 63 17.37 -12.06 -44.97
N PRO A 64 17.30 -12.93 -46.00
CA PRO A 64 16.19 -12.94 -46.95
C PRO A 64 14.84 -13.30 -46.32
N GLN A 65 14.85 -14.02 -45.19
CA GLN A 65 13.65 -14.40 -44.44
C GLN A 65 13.41 -13.53 -43.18
N ARG A 66 14.25 -12.52 -42.92
CA ARG A 66 14.18 -11.62 -41.75
C ARG A 66 14.21 -12.38 -40.42
N ASP A 67 15.06 -13.38 -40.37
CA ASP A 67 15.17 -14.38 -39.31
C ASP A 67 16.41 -14.16 -38.42
N GLN A 68 17.39 -13.40 -38.89
CA GLN A 68 18.64 -13.16 -38.16
C GLN A 68 18.63 -11.78 -37.50
N PRO A 69 18.71 -11.68 -36.16
CA PRO A 69 18.77 -10.39 -35.48
C PRO A 69 20.07 -9.65 -35.83
N ALA A 70 19.94 -8.39 -36.26
CA ALA A 70 21.05 -7.50 -36.59
C ALA A 70 21.60 -6.82 -35.32
N LEU A 71 21.99 -7.64 -34.34
CA LEU A 71 22.45 -7.20 -33.03
C LEU A 71 23.91 -6.73 -33.10
N GLU A 72 24.18 -5.49 -32.71
CA GLU A 72 25.54 -4.93 -32.63
C GLU A 72 26.14 -5.11 -31.22
N ALA A 73 25.31 -4.88 -30.19
CA ALA A 73 25.72 -5.00 -28.80
C ALA A 73 24.56 -5.54 -27.95
N ALA A 74 24.84 -6.58 -27.19
CA ALA A 74 23.90 -7.10 -26.20
C ALA A 74 23.62 -6.04 -25.13
N GLY A 75 22.36 -5.95 -24.71
CA GLY A 75 22.00 -5.14 -23.55
C GLY A 75 22.31 -5.87 -22.25
N ASN A 76 21.94 -5.26 -21.13
CA ASN A 76 22.06 -5.88 -19.82
C ASN A 76 20.81 -5.54 -18.98
N PRO A 77 20.02 -6.54 -18.56
CA PRO A 77 18.83 -6.31 -17.74
C PRO A 77 19.16 -5.73 -16.36
N GLU A 78 20.28 -6.12 -15.72
CA GLU A 78 20.64 -5.64 -14.38
C GLU A 78 20.92 -4.14 -14.34
N THR A 79 21.68 -3.66 -15.32
CA THR A 79 22.03 -2.24 -15.43
C THR A 79 21.00 -1.44 -16.24
N LEU A 80 19.90 -2.08 -16.65
CA LEU A 80 18.88 -1.50 -17.52
C LEU A 80 19.49 -0.87 -18.79
N THR A 81 20.45 -1.56 -19.40
CA THR A 81 21.08 -1.17 -20.66
C THR A 81 20.34 -1.83 -21.81
N ALA A 82 19.80 -1.03 -22.73
CA ALA A 82 19.05 -1.57 -23.86
C ALA A 82 20.01 -2.19 -24.89
N PRO A 83 19.61 -3.28 -25.57
CA PRO A 83 20.37 -3.83 -26.68
C PRO A 83 20.45 -2.83 -27.83
N ARG A 84 21.54 -2.90 -28.59
CA ARG A 84 21.79 -2.02 -29.73
C ARG A 84 21.73 -2.84 -31.01
N TYR A 85 20.78 -2.48 -31.86
CA TYR A 85 20.56 -3.08 -33.17
C TYR A 85 20.95 -2.11 -34.27
N THR A 86 21.42 -2.64 -35.41
CA THR A 86 21.73 -1.81 -36.56
C THR A 86 20.46 -1.11 -37.06
N PRO A 87 20.50 0.22 -37.29
CA PRO A 87 19.34 0.96 -37.80
C PRO A 87 18.83 0.37 -39.11
N HIS A 88 17.51 0.28 -39.23
CA HIS A 88 16.89 -0.17 -40.46
C HIS A 88 17.21 0.77 -41.64
N ALA A 89 17.38 0.20 -42.83
CA ALA A 89 17.60 0.95 -44.06
C ALA A 89 16.39 0.81 -45.01
N MET A 90 16.11 1.83 -45.81
CA MET A 90 15.00 1.85 -46.78
C MET A 90 15.27 1.00 -48.05
N GLY A 91 16.23 0.07 -48.01
CA GLY A 91 16.68 -0.72 -49.15
C GLY A 91 16.27 -2.20 -49.09
N ALA A 92 16.40 -2.90 -50.22
CA ALA A 92 16.08 -4.33 -50.35
C ALA A 92 17.04 -5.28 -49.59
N ALA A 93 18.19 -4.78 -49.13
CA ALA A 93 19.23 -5.55 -48.46
C ALA A 93 19.13 -5.58 -46.92
N GLY A 94 18.19 -4.83 -46.32
CA GLY A 94 18.04 -4.73 -44.86
C GLY A 94 19.10 -3.82 -44.20
N PRO A 95 19.11 -3.68 -42.85
CA PRO A 95 18.25 -4.34 -41.87
C PRO A 95 16.78 -3.89 -41.92
N PHE A 96 15.86 -4.78 -41.59
CA PHE A 96 14.41 -4.54 -41.58
C PHE A 96 13.89 -4.34 -40.15
N LEU A 97 12.88 -3.51 -39.98
CA LEU A 97 12.19 -3.33 -38.70
C LEU A 97 11.44 -4.59 -38.28
N ASN A 98 11.36 -4.85 -36.96
CA ASN A 98 10.42 -5.81 -36.41
C ASN A 98 8.97 -5.38 -36.70
N GLN A 99 8.31 -6.08 -37.63
CA GLN A 99 6.92 -5.82 -37.98
C GLN A 99 5.92 -6.26 -36.89
N ALA A 100 6.33 -7.13 -35.96
CA ALA A 100 5.51 -7.60 -34.86
C ALA A 100 5.59 -6.69 -33.61
N ALA A 101 6.43 -5.65 -33.64
CA ALA A 101 6.54 -4.66 -32.58
C ALA A 101 5.17 -4.02 -32.28
N LYS A 102 4.89 -3.81 -30.99
CA LYS A 102 3.64 -3.28 -30.45
C LYS A 102 3.65 -1.75 -30.32
N GLY A 103 4.78 -1.10 -30.53
CA GLY A 103 4.91 0.35 -30.44
C GLY A 103 4.92 0.88 -29.00
N ILE A 104 5.32 0.04 -28.03
CA ILE A 104 5.29 0.35 -26.60
C ILE A 104 6.62 0.94 -26.08
N ARG A 105 7.52 1.35 -26.97
CA ARG A 105 8.83 1.91 -26.60
C ARG A 105 8.76 3.09 -25.64
N ARG A 106 7.78 4.00 -25.81
CA ARG A 106 7.59 5.14 -24.89
C ARG A 106 7.23 4.68 -23.46
N PRO A 107 6.21 3.83 -23.25
CA PRO A 107 5.96 3.18 -21.96
C PRO A 107 7.19 2.48 -21.35
N LEU A 108 7.97 1.74 -22.16
CA LEU A 108 9.17 1.03 -21.69
C LEU A 108 10.27 1.99 -21.22
N ASN A 109 10.46 3.12 -21.91
CA ASN A 109 11.38 4.18 -21.46
C ASN A 109 10.93 4.81 -20.14
N LEU A 110 9.61 4.98 -19.93
CA LEU A 110 9.08 5.47 -18.67
C LEU A 110 9.25 4.43 -17.54
N LEU A 111 9.06 3.14 -17.83
CA LEU A 111 9.33 2.06 -16.87
C LEU A 111 10.80 2.07 -16.45
N ARG A 112 11.73 2.09 -17.42
CA ARG A 112 13.16 2.21 -17.18
C ARG A 112 13.50 3.42 -16.32
N SER A 113 12.95 4.59 -16.64
CA SER A 113 13.22 5.81 -15.89
C SER A 113 12.76 5.71 -14.44
N ARG A 114 11.65 5.00 -14.16
CA ARG A 114 11.17 4.76 -12.79
C ARG A 114 12.03 3.75 -12.04
N LEU A 115 12.46 2.68 -12.70
CA LEU A 115 13.38 1.68 -12.12
C LEU A 115 14.74 2.29 -11.76
N LEU A 116 15.18 3.36 -12.44
CA LEU A 116 16.43 4.06 -12.12
C LEU A 116 16.26 5.19 -11.10
N ASP A 117 15.03 5.60 -10.80
CA ASP A 117 14.76 6.74 -9.94
C ASP A 117 14.66 6.30 -8.47
N ARG A 118 15.67 6.68 -7.69
CA ARG A 118 15.80 6.35 -6.25
C ARG A 118 14.58 6.71 -5.40
N ARG A 119 13.73 7.62 -5.85
CA ARG A 119 12.48 7.95 -5.14
C ARG A 119 11.49 6.79 -5.11
N TYR A 120 11.65 5.79 -5.98
CA TYR A 120 10.80 4.60 -6.03
C TYR A 120 11.45 3.35 -5.42
N ASP A 121 12.66 3.46 -4.86
CA ASP A 121 13.38 2.31 -4.25
C ASP A 121 12.52 1.61 -3.19
N PHE A 122 11.71 2.36 -2.43
CA PHE A 122 10.82 1.78 -1.41
C PHE A 122 9.76 0.81 -1.96
N VAL A 123 9.44 0.87 -3.26
CA VAL A 123 8.51 -0.05 -3.94
C VAL A 123 9.25 -1.03 -4.83
N LEU A 124 10.30 -0.57 -5.53
CA LEU A 124 10.97 -1.32 -6.60
C LEU A 124 12.15 -2.15 -6.09
N HIS A 125 12.71 -1.78 -4.93
CA HIS A 125 13.85 -2.45 -4.29
C HIS A 125 13.51 -2.81 -2.83
N PRO A 126 12.53 -3.71 -2.59
CA PRO A 126 12.10 -4.07 -1.25
C PRO A 126 13.12 -4.94 -0.47
N GLY A 127 14.31 -5.21 -1.01
CA GLY A 127 15.33 -6.01 -0.33
C GLY A 127 15.09 -7.51 -0.51
N PRO A 128 14.89 -8.31 0.55
CA PRO A 128 14.73 -9.77 0.43
C PRO A 128 13.57 -10.23 -0.47
N TRP A 129 12.56 -9.37 -0.65
CA TRP A 129 11.41 -9.62 -1.53
C TRP A 129 11.64 -9.18 -2.98
N GLU A 130 12.82 -8.64 -3.33
CA GLU A 130 13.16 -8.28 -4.70
C GLU A 130 13.42 -9.56 -5.50
N PRO A 131 12.68 -9.80 -6.60
CA PRO A 131 12.94 -10.94 -7.46
C PRO A 131 14.24 -10.75 -8.24
N ASP A 132 15.06 -11.80 -8.31
CA ASP A 132 16.18 -11.85 -9.26
C ASP A 132 15.69 -11.90 -10.71
N LEU A 133 16.60 -11.94 -11.70
CA LEU A 133 16.22 -12.00 -13.12
C LEU A 133 15.40 -13.25 -13.48
N ALA A 134 15.55 -14.35 -12.73
CA ALA A 134 14.77 -15.56 -12.91
C ALA A 134 13.38 -15.49 -12.22
N GLY A 135 13.11 -14.41 -11.49
CA GLY A 135 11.87 -14.22 -10.73
C GLY A 135 11.87 -14.90 -9.37
N GLN A 136 13.02 -15.35 -8.86
CA GLN A 136 13.15 -15.95 -7.54
C GLN A 136 13.38 -14.88 -6.49
N THR A 137 12.70 -15.00 -5.34
CA THR A 137 12.86 -14.09 -4.20
C THR A 137 13.53 -14.82 -3.03
N ALA A 138 14.26 -14.08 -2.20
CA ALA A 138 14.84 -14.64 -0.97
C ALA A 138 13.78 -14.83 0.13
N GLN A 139 12.76 -13.96 0.13
CA GLN A 139 11.57 -14.07 0.97
C GLN A 139 10.33 -13.82 0.11
N ASP A 140 9.26 -14.57 0.37
CA ASP A 140 8.01 -14.45 -0.37
C ASP A 140 6.87 -13.92 0.52
N LEU A 141 5.66 -13.91 -0.03
CA LEU A 141 4.44 -13.40 0.56
C LEU A 141 4.08 -14.10 1.87
N ASP A 142 4.43 -15.38 2.03
CA ASP A 142 4.21 -16.14 3.26
C ASP A 142 4.96 -15.51 4.45
N THR A 143 6.23 -15.15 4.25
CA THR A 143 7.09 -14.51 5.24
C THR A 143 6.59 -13.10 5.55
N LEU A 144 6.13 -12.37 4.52
CA LEU A 144 5.53 -11.04 4.70
C LEU A 144 4.24 -11.10 5.53
N LEU A 145 3.33 -12.02 5.19
CA LEU A 145 2.07 -12.21 5.91
C LEU A 145 2.30 -12.73 7.33
N ALA A 146 3.27 -13.62 7.55
CA ALA A 146 3.67 -14.05 8.88
C ALA A 146 4.19 -12.85 9.70
N GLY A 147 4.97 -11.95 9.10
CA GLY A 147 5.44 -10.72 9.73
C GLY A 147 4.32 -9.73 10.07
N TRP A 148 3.21 -9.72 9.33
CA TRP A 148 2.09 -8.82 9.59
C TRP A 148 1.03 -9.41 10.51
N LEU A 149 0.73 -10.70 10.37
CA LEU A 149 -0.46 -11.36 10.94
C LEU A 149 -0.11 -12.53 11.88
N GLY A 150 1.11 -13.06 11.79
CA GLY A 150 1.52 -14.30 12.43
C GLY A 150 2.39 -14.14 13.68
N HIS A 151 2.67 -12.91 14.11
CA HIS A 151 3.51 -12.64 15.29
C HIS A 151 2.74 -12.65 16.62
N ASP A 152 3.45 -12.76 17.74
CA ASP A 152 2.88 -12.88 19.09
C ASP A 152 2.31 -11.58 19.67
N HIS A 153 2.41 -10.46 18.95
CA HIS A 153 1.82 -9.19 19.37
C HIS A 153 0.36 -9.05 18.93
N PRO A 154 -0.51 -8.46 19.77
CA PRO A 154 -1.93 -8.28 19.46
C PRO A 154 -2.21 -7.16 18.44
N ILE A 155 -1.24 -6.29 18.17
CA ILE A 155 -1.38 -5.11 17.31
C ILE A 155 -0.16 -5.01 16.40
N THR A 156 -0.43 -4.94 15.10
CA THR A 156 0.56 -4.65 14.05
C THR A 156 0.37 -3.20 13.60
N ILE A 157 1.43 -2.39 13.64
CA ILE A 157 1.39 -1.00 13.18
C ILE A 157 2.19 -0.88 11.89
N LEU A 158 1.52 -0.51 10.80
CA LEU A 158 2.16 -0.20 9.53
C LEU A 158 2.40 1.31 9.43
N ASP A 159 3.62 1.76 9.72
CA ASP A 159 3.98 3.17 9.66
C ASP A 159 4.23 3.62 8.21
N LEU A 160 3.34 4.47 7.70
CA LEU A 160 3.40 5.02 6.34
C LEU A 160 3.77 6.52 6.33
N SER A 161 4.24 7.07 7.44
CA SER A 161 4.54 8.51 7.59
C SER A 161 5.63 9.02 6.63
N GLY A 162 6.56 8.16 6.23
CA GLY A 162 7.63 8.46 5.26
C GLY A 162 7.23 8.35 3.78
N VAL A 163 5.99 7.91 3.49
CA VAL A 163 5.57 7.62 2.10
C VAL A 163 5.06 8.89 1.42
N PRO A 164 5.53 9.23 0.20
CA PRO A 164 5.02 10.36 -0.55
C PRO A 164 3.51 10.28 -0.80
N SER A 165 2.81 11.41 -0.67
CA SER A 165 1.35 11.49 -0.82
C SER A 165 0.83 11.00 -2.17
N SER A 166 1.62 11.11 -3.23
CA SER A 166 1.28 10.67 -4.59
C SER A 166 1.18 9.14 -4.73
N VAL A 167 1.84 8.38 -3.85
CA VAL A 167 1.87 6.90 -3.88
C VAL A 167 1.08 6.31 -2.71
N LEU A 168 0.92 7.05 -1.61
CA LEU A 168 0.26 6.61 -0.38
C LEU A 168 -1.06 5.87 -0.61
N VAL A 169 -1.99 6.43 -1.39
CA VAL A 169 -3.31 5.83 -1.64
C VAL A 169 -3.19 4.46 -2.34
N ARG A 170 -2.26 4.33 -3.30
CA ARG A 170 -2.04 3.07 -4.02
C ARG A 170 -1.39 2.02 -3.13
N LEU A 171 -0.44 2.45 -2.28
CA LEU A 171 0.20 1.57 -1.31
C LEU A 171 -0.81 1.03 -0.30
N ILE A 172 -1.63 1.90 0.29
CA ILE A 172 -2.71 1.50 1.20
C ILE A 172 -3.65 0.52 0.52
N GLY A 173 -4.10 0.83 -0.71
CA GLY A 173 -4.97 -0.08 -1.47
C GLY A 173 -4.32 -1.44 -1.73
N SER A 174 -3.01 -1.47 -1.99
CA SER A 174 -2.26 -2.71 -2.21
C SER A 174 -2.15 -3.53 -0.92
N ILE A 175 -1.82 -2.90 0.21
CA ILE A 175 -1.75 -3.55 1.53
C ILE A 175 -3.12 -4.13 1.90
N LEU A 176 -4.18 -3.31 1.81
CA LEU A 176 -5.55 -3.75 2.09
C LEU A 176 -5.96 -4.92 1.22
N ARG A 177 -5.61 -4.88 -0.07
CA ARG A 177 -5.90 -5.95 -1.02
C ARG A 177 -5.16 -7.24 -0.65
N VAL A 178 -3.87 -7.16 -0.33
CA VAL A 178 -3.07 -8.33 0.08
C VAL A 178 -3.65 -8.96 1.34
N VAL A 179 -3.97 -8.16 2.36
CA VAL A 179 -4.57 -8.67 3.62
C VAL A 179 -5.93 -9.28 3.35
N TYR A 180 -6.79 -8.62 2.57
CA TYR A 180 -8.12 -9.13 2.25
C TYR A 180 -8.05 -10.43 1.44
N GLU A 181 -7.24 -10.50 0.38
CA GLU A 181 -7.08 -11.70 -0.45
C GLU A 181 -6.47 -12.84 0.35
N ALA A 182 -5.48 -12.58 1.22
CA ALA A 182 -4.90 -13.58 2.11
C ALA A 182 -5.99 -14.20 3.00
N LEU A 183 -6.83 -13.39 3.66
CA LEU A 183 -7.89 -13.86 4.55
C LEU A 183 -9.06 -14.52 3.78
N TYR A 184 -9.34 -14.06 2.56
CA TYR A 184 -10.33 -14.66 1.68
C TYR A 184 -9.93 -16.08 1.24
N TRP A 185 -8.70 -16.25 0.74
CA TRP A 185 -8.20 -17.54 0.25
C TRP A 185 -7.81 -18.51 1.38
N SER A 186 -7.55 -18.00 2.58
CA SER A 186 -7.26 -18.83 3.76
C SER A 186 -8.49 -19.14 4.61
N ARG A 187 -9.72 -18.80 4.17
CA ARG A 187 -10.97 -18.96 4.95
C ARG A 187 -11.12 -20.33 5.63
N GLU A 188 -10.69 -21.39 4.96
CA GLU A 188 -10.81 -22.79 5.43
C GLU A 188 -9.53 -23.32 6.10
N LYS A 189 -8.52 -22.46 6.25
CA LYS A 189 -7.23 -22.77 6.87
C LYS A 189 -7.17 -22.25 8.31
N THR A 190 -6.22 -22.78 9.08
CA THR A 190 -5.95 -22.39 10.47
C THR A 190 -5.50 -20.94 10.64
N GLU A 191 -4.92 -20.37 9.58
CA GLU A 191 -4.46 -18.98 9.50
C GLU A 191 -5.56 -18.04 9.01
N GLY A 192 -6.72 -18.57 8.61
CA GLY A 192 -7.83 -17.81 8.06
C GLY A 192 -8.54 -16.93 9.06
N GLY A 193 -9.14 -15.84 8.55
CA GLY A 193 -9.82 -14.85 9.38
C GLY A 193 -11.02 -15.40 10.17
N VAL A 194 -11.62 -16.51 9.72
CA VAL A 194 -12.69 -17.20 10.47
C VAL A 194 -12.21 -17.70 11.84
N LEU A 195 -10.98 -18.22 11.91
CA LEU A 195 -10.37 -18.69 13.16
C LEU A 195 -9.52 -17.61 13.83
N ARG A 196 -9.07 -16.61 13.06
CA ARG A 196 -8.22 -15.50 13.51
C ARG A 196 -8.81 -14.16 13.06
N PRO A 197 -9.92 -13.70 13.67
CA PRO A 197 -10.59 -12.49 13.24
C PRO A 197 -9.66 -11.28 13.35
N LEU A 198 -9.69 -10.44 12.33
CA LEU A 198 -8.78 -9.31 12.20
C LEU A 198 -9.55 -8.01 12.03
N LEU A 199 -9.17 -6.99 12.80
CA LEU A 199 -9.69 -5.64 12.67
C LEU A 199 -8.64 -4.74 12.01
N ILE A 200 -8.93 -4.27 10.80
CA ILE A 200 -8.05 -3.34 10.08
C ILE A 200 -8.39 -1.91 10.50
N VAL A 201 -7.48 -1.25 11.22
CA VAL A 201 -7.63 0.17 11.61
C VAL A 201 -7.01 1.08 10.55
N MET A 202 -7.80 2.00 10.03
CA MET A 202 -7.50 2.88 8.91
C MET A 202 -7.52 4.33 9.38
N GLU A 203 -6.34 4.87 9.69
CA GLU A 203 -6.18 6.29 10.01
C GLU A 203 -6.30 7.17 8.77
N GLU A 204 -6.86 8.36 8.97
CA GLU A 204 -7.15 9.35 7.94
C GLU A 204 -7.85 8.79 6.71
N ALA A 205 -8.85 7.95 6.97
CA ALA A 205 -9.63 7.24 5.95
C ALA A 205 -10.24 8.17 4.89
N HIS A 206 -10.56 9.43 5.23
CA HIS A 206 -11.06 10.39 4.24
C HIS A 206 -10.08 10.62 3.06
N ARG A 207 -8.78 10.37 3.25
CA ARG A 207 -7.76 10.55 2.20
C ARG A 207 -7.82 9.51 1.08
N TYR A 208 -8.40 8.34 1.33
CA TYR A 208 -8.39 7.22 0.37
C TYR A 208 -9.74 6.53 0.20
N VAL A 209 -10.73 6.84 1.04
CA VAL A 209 -12.05 6.19 1.02
C VAL A 209 -13.19 7.16 0.66
N GLY A 210 -12.89 8.15 -0.18
CA GLY A 210 -13.86 9.19 -0.57
C GLY A 210 -14.88 8.76 -1.63
N PRO A 211 -16.01 9.50 -1.73
CA PRO A 211 -17.00 9.29 -2.79
C PRO A 211 -16.34 9.49 -4.16
N ASP A 212 -16.69 8.64 -5.12
CA ASP A 212 -16.18 8.66 -6.51
C ASP A 212 -14.66 8.58 -6.68
N SER A 213 -13.93 8.15 -5.65
CA SER A 213 -12.47 8.11 -5.69
C SER A 213 -11.91 7.12 -6.73
N GLY A 214 -12.71 6.11 -7.15
CA GLY A 214 -12.36 5.13 -8.18
C GLY A 214 -11.03 4.41 -7.94
N ASN A 215 -10.57 4.37 -6.68
CA ASN A 215 -9.26 3.87 -6.32
C ASN A 215 -9.38 2.49 -5.64
N VAL A 216 -8.30 1.73 -5.73
CA VAL A 216 -8.25 0.34 -5.21
C VAL A 216 -8.54 0.28 -3.71
N ALA A 217 -8.11 1.28 -2.92
CA ALA A 217 -8.34 1.28 -1.48
C ALA A 217 -9.84 1.37 -1.16
N ALA A 218 -10.55 2.31 -1.77
CA ALA A 218 -11.99 2.47 -1.58
C ALA A 218 -12.77 1.21 -1.99
N ASP A 219 -12.38 0.58 -3.10
CA ASP A 219 -13.04 -0.65 -3.58
C ASP A 219 -12.85 -1.83 -2.62
N VAL A 220 -11.63 -2.00 -2.10
CA VAL A 220 -11.34 -3.06 -1.11
C VAL A 220 -12.07 -2.78 0.21
N VAL A 221 -12.09 -1.54 0.68
CA VAL A 221 -12.83 -1.17 1.91
C VAL A 221 -14.33 -1.39 1.74
N LYS A 222 -14.92 -1.03 0.59
CA LYS A 222 -16.33 -1.35 0.27
C LYS A 222 -16.59 -2.85 0.34
N ARG A 223 -15.68 -3.67 -0.17
CA ARG A 223 -15.79 -5.13 -0.14
C ARG A 223 -15.66 -5.67 1.29
N ILE A 224 -14.72 -5.17 2.09
CA ILE A 224 -14.58 -5.53 3.50
C ILE A 224 -15.86 -5.14 4.27
N ALA A 225 -16.40 -3.94 4.06
CA ALA A 225 -17.60 -3.49 4.74
C ALA A 225 -18.83 -4.35 4.41
N LYS A 226 -18.98 -4.80 3.16
CA LYS A 226 -20.11 -5.62 2.70
C LYS A 226 -19.98 -7.10 3.04
N GLU A 227 -18.77 -7.65 2.97
CA GLU A 227 -18.55 -9.09 2.99
C GLU A 227 -17.56 -9.56 4.07
N GLY A 228 -16.81 -8.66 4.69
CA GLY A 228 -15.73 -8.98 5.63
C GLY A 228 -16.16 -9.87 6.78
N ARG A 229 -17.42 -9.73 7.25
CA ARG A 229 -18.02 -10.61 8.27
C ARG A 229 -17.94 -12.09 7.90
N LYS A 230 -18.09 -12.45 6.62
CA LYS A 230 -18.02 -13.85 6.15
C LYS A 230 -16.62 -14.44 6.25
N TYR A 231 -15.60 -13.58 6.28
CA TYR A 231 -14.18 -13.94 6.27
C TYR A 231 -13.47 -13.59 7.57
N GLY A 232 -14.20 -13.14 8.61
CA GLY A 232 -13.63 -12.68 9.87
C GLY A 232 -12.77 -11.43 9.76
N VAL A 233 -13.05 -10.57 8.77
CA VAL A 233 -12.33 -9.30 8.57
C VAL A 233 -13.26 -8.14 8.92
N GLY A 234 -12.89 -7.37 9.94
CA GLY A 234 -13.50 -6.10 10.30
C GLY A 234 -12.68 -4.92 9.78
N ALA A 235 -13.37 -3.81 9.50
CA ALA A 235 -12.74 -2.53 9.19
C ALA A 235 -13.00 -1.54 10.32
N MET A 236 -12.01 -0.68 10.56
CA MET A 236 -12.15 0.49 11.39
C MET A 236 -11.69 1.77 10.74
N LEU A 237 -12.63 2.68 10.51
CA LEU A 237 -12.36 3.96 9.86
C LEU A 237 -12.15 5.04 10.92
N VAL A 238 -10.97 5.66 10.86
CA VAL A 238 -10.61 6.80 11.69
C VAL A 238 -10.44 8.03 10.81
N SER A 239 -11.26 9.05 11.09
CA SER A 239 -11.26 10.30 10.32
C SER A 239 -11.80 11.48 11.13
N GLN A 240 -11.30 12.66 10.77
CA GLN A 240 -11.80 13.97 11.20
C GLN A 240 -12.87 14.56 10.27
N ARG A 241 -12.97 14.08 9.02
CA ARG A 241 -13.91 14.57 7.99
C ARG A 241 -14.83 13.44 7.52
N PRO A 242 -15.85 13.05 8.31
CA PRO A 242 -16.80 12.01 7.90
C PRO A 242 -17.57 12.37 6.62
N SER A 243 -17.80 13.66 6.32
CA SER A 243 -18.45 14.09 5.08
C SER A 243 -17.70 13.67 3.81
N GLU A 244 -16.39 13.49 3.91
CA GLU A 244 -15.50 13.07 2.83
C GLU A 244 -15.37 11.54 2.70
N ILE A 245 -16.08 10.73 3.50
CA ILE A 245 -16.06 9.26 3.40
C ILE A 245 -17.22 8.77 2.54
N ASP A 246 -17.05 7.75 1.71
CA ASP A 246 -18.14 7.15 0.93
C ASP A 246 -19.36 6.73 1.80
N GLU A 247 -20.57 7.10 1.38
CA GLU A 247 -21.81 6.84 2.12
C GLU A 247 -22.17 5.35 2.22
N THR A 248 -21.85 4.57 1.18
CA THR A 248 -22.08 3.12 1.20
C THR A 248 -21.24 2.49 2.30
N ILE A 249 -20.00 2.96 2.48
CA ILE A 249 -19.11 2.41 3.51
C ILE A 249 -19.59 2.84 4.89
N LEU A 250 -19.92 4.12 5.06
CA LEU A 250 -20.37 4.65 6.34
C LEU A 250 -21.68 3.99 6.81
N SER A 251 -22.60 3.68 5.90
CA SER A 251 -23.86 2.99 6.22
C SER A 251 -23.69 1.51 6.58
N GLN A 252 -22.58 0.86 6.20
CA GLN A 252 -22.25 -0.51 6.63
C GLN A 252 -21.56 -0.55 8.01
N CYS A 253 -21.29 0.61 8.62
CA CYS A 253 -20.60 0.68 9.90
C CYS A 253 -21.55 0.32 11.04
N GLY A 254 -21.40 -0.88 11.61
CA GLY A 254 -22.25 -1.36 12.71
C GLY A 254 -22.05 -0.64 14.04
N THR A 255 -20.89 -0.03 14.26
CA THR A 255 -20.57 0.78 15.46
C THR A 255 -20.06 2.16 15.06
N LEU A 256 -20.58 3.20 15.73
CA LEU A 256 -20.13 4.57 15.57
C LEU A 256 -19.60 5.12 16.90
N ILE A 257 -18.36 5.61 16.89
CA ILE A 257 -17.77 6.39 17.99
C ILE A 257 -17.55 7.81 17.49
N ALA A 258 -18.47 8.71 17.84
CA ALA A 258 -18.46 10.11 17.43
C ALA A 258 -17.86 10.98 18.54
N LEU A 259 -16.80 11.71 18.22
CA LEU A 259 -16.22 12.72 19.09
C LEU A 259 -16.76 14.10 18.70
N ARG A 260 -16.25 15.16 19.34
CA ARG A 260 -16.63 16.54 19.01
C ARG A 260 -16.51 16.81 17.50
N LEU A 261 -17.62 17.22 16.89
CA LEU A 261 -17.70 17.66 15.50
C LEU A 261 -18.41 19.01 15.43
N SER A 262 -17.68 20.03 14.97
CA SER A 262 -18.21 21.40 14.86
C SER A 262 -18.83 21.69 13.49
N ASN A 263 -18.32 21.06 12.44
CA ASN A 263 -18.76 21.29 11.07
C ASN A 263 -20.18 20.74 10.84
N PRO A 264 -21.15 21.57 10.38
CA PRO A 264 -22.50 21.12 10.03
C PRO A 264 -22.54 19.98 9.01
N ALA A 265 -21.68 20.00 7.98
CA ALA A 265 -21.66 18.96 6.95
C ALA A 265 -21.25 17.60 7.53
N ASP A 266 -20.22 17.58 8.39
CA ASP A 266 -19.75 16.37 9.05
C ASP A 266 -20.80 15.80 10.02
N ARG A 267 -21.47 16.67 10.78
CA ARG A 267 -22.59 16.26 11.65
C ARG A 267 -23.75 15.69 10.85
N GLY A 268 -24.12 16.35 9.74
CA GLY A 268 -25.17 15.88 8.85
C GLY A 268 -24.85 14.49 8.30
N ARG A 269 -23.60 14.25 7.92
CA ARG A 269 -23.16 12.95 7.43
C ARG A 269 -23.24 11.85 8.48
N VAL A 270 -22.78 12.13 9.70
CA VAL A 270 -22.86 11.19 10.82
C VAL A 270 -24.31 10.91 11.21
N LYS A 271 -25.17 11.94 11.19
CA LYS A 271 -26.60 11.82 11.48
C LYS A 271 -27.31 10.95 10.44
N GLY A 272 -26.99 11.08 9.16
CA GLY A 272 -27.56 10.25 8.08
C GLY A 272 -27.15 8.78 8.15
N ALA A 273 -26.04 8.44 8.81
CA ALA A 273 -25.61 7.06 9.00
C ALA A 273 -26.26 6.37 10.22
N LEU A 274 -27.04 7.10 11.02
CA LEU A 274 -27.68 6.60 12.23
C LEU A 274 -29.19 6.45 12.05
N PRO A 275 -29.85 5.55 12.81
CA PRO A 275 -31.30 5.51 12.90
C PRO A 275 -31.90 6.84 13.40
N ASP A 276 -33.08 7.21 12.88
CA ASP A 276 -33.72 8.52 13.10
C ASP A 276 -33.96 8.87 14.59
N ASN A 277 -34.17 7.87 15.43
CA ASN A 277 -34.39 8.04 16.87
C ASN A 277 -33.15 8.52 17.65
N LEU A 278 -31.97 8.54 17.02
CA LEU A 278 -30.70 8.98 17.62
C LEU A 278 -30.29 10.40 17.21
N SER A 279 -31.12 11.05 16.40
CA SER A 279 -30.89 12.39 15.87
C SER A 279 -30.60 13.44 16.95
N GLY A 280 -31.35 13.44 18.05
CA GLY A 280 -31.20 14.42 19.13
C GLY A 280 -29.89 14.29 19.94
N LEU A 281 -29.31 13.09 20.00
CA LEU A 281 -27.98 12.90 20.61
C LEU A 281 -26.88 13.53 19.76
N MET A 282 -27.05 13.56 18.43
CA MET A 282 -26.06 14.13 17.52
C MET A 282 -25.98 15.66 17.60
N ASP A 283 -27.04 16.31 18.10
CA ASP A 283 -27.04 17.75 18.35
C ASP A 283 -26.08 18.13 19.50
N LEU A 284 -25.65 17.15 20.32
CA LEU A 284 -24.65 17.33 21.37
C LEU A 284 -23.20 17.29 20.85
N LEU A 285 -22.95 16.81 19.62
CA LEU A 285 -21.60 16.68 19.07
C LEU A 285 -20.76 17.97 19.11
N PRO A 286 -21.29 19.18 18.85
CA PRO A 286 -20.49 20.41 18.92
C PRO A 286 -20.02 20.76 20.33
N VAL A 287 -20.79 20.37 21.36
CA VAL A 287 -20.57 20.78 22.75
C VAL A 287 -19.77 19.76 23.56
N LEU A 288 -19.41 18.62 22.96
CA LEU A 288 -18.56 17.61 23.60
C LEU A 288 -17.19 18.20 23.97
N ARG A 289 -16.70 17.87 25.16
CA ARG A 289 -15.34 18.23 25.58
C ARG A 289 -14.31 17.29 24.95
N THR A 290 -13.03 17.69 24.99
CA THR A 290 -11.93 16.80 24.56
C THR A 290 -11.96 15.50 25.40
N GLY A 291 -11.95 14.37 24.72
CA GLY A 291 -12.06 13.04 25.33
C GLY A 291 -13.49 12.58 25.62
N GLU A 292 -14.52 13.41 25.41
CA GLU A 292 -15.91 12.95 25.42
C GLU A 292 -16.33 12.40 24.06
N THR A 293 -17.16 11.36 24.08
CA THR A 293 -17.65 10.70 22.88
C THR A 293 -19.08 10.20 23.06
N ILE A 294 -19.79 10.09 21.95
CA ILE A 294 -21.06 9.38 21.85
C ILE A 294 -20.79 8.06 21.11
N ILE A 295 -21.15 6.94 21.74
CA ILE A 295 -21.02 5.60 21.17
C ILE A 295 -22.42 5.10 20.84
N SER A 296 -22.59 4.54 19.64
CA SER A 296 -23.83 3.95 19.15
C SER A 296 -23.55 2.71 18.30
N GLY A 297 -24.57 1.88 18.10
CA GLY A 297 -24.49 0.66 17.29
C GLY A 297 -24.15 -0.57 18.12
N GLU A 298 -23.54 -1.57 17.49
CA GLU A 298 -23.32 -2.90 18.10
C GLU A 298 -22.50 -2.88 19.39
N ALA A 299 -21.59 -1.91 19.54
CA ALA A 299 -20.78 -1.77 20.75
C ALA A 299 -21.55 -1.32 22.00
N ALA A 300 -22.79 -0.81 21.86
CA ALA A 300 -23.58 -0.33 23.00
C ALA A 300 -25.08 -0.65 22.82
N ARG A 301 -25.70 -1.30 23.82
CA ARG A 301 -27.13 -1.64 23.80
C ARG A 301 -28.06 -0.43 23.64
N LEU A 302 -27.65 0.69 24.21
CA LEU A 302 -28.26 2.00 24.04
C LEU A 302 -27.13 2.99 23.75
N PRO A 303 -27.37 4.03 22.96
CA PRO A 303 -26.35 5.05 22.74
C PRO A 303 -25.98 5.74 24.04
N VAL A 304 -24.67 5.86 24.28
CA VAL A 304 -24.13 6.41 25.51
C VAL A 304 -23.18 7.55 25.22
N ARG A 305 -23.30 8.62 26.01
CA ARG A 305 -22.28 9.65 26.11
C ARG A 305 -21.31 9.25 27.23
N CYS A 306 -20.04 9.11 26.91
CA CYS A 306 -19.01 8.73 27.87
C CYS A 306 -17.72 9.51 27.65
N ARG A 307 -16.77 9.37 28.57
CA ARG A 307 -15.42 9.93 28.45
C ARG A 307 -14.43 8.79 28.25
N VAL A 308 -13.61 8.91 27.21
CA VAL A 308 -12.55 7.96 26.90
C VAL A 308 -11.45 8.11 27.94
N SER A 309 -11.07 7.00 28.58
CA SER A 309 -9.92 6.96 29.47
C SER A 309 -8.64 6.93 28.63
N LEU A 310 -7.75 7.88 28.88
CA LEU A 310 -6.46 7.94 28.20
C LEU A 310 -5.48 6.95 28.84
N PRO A 311 -4.56 6.37 28.07
CA PRO A 311 -3.47 5.59 28.63
C PRO A 311 -2.55 6.49 29.49
N PRO A 312 -1.76 5.91 30.41
CA PRO A 312 -0.80 6.66 31.19
C PRO A 312 0.25 7.36 30.31
N ALA A 313 0.88 8.43 30.84
CA ALA A 313 1.67 9.37 30.05
C ALA A 313 2.87 8.73 29.32
N ASP A 314 3.43 7.66 29.87
CA ASP A 314 4.52 6.85 29.30
C ASP A 314 4.08 6.02 28.08
N ARG A 315 2.77 5.84 27.89
CA ARG A 315 2.15 5.07 26.80
C ARG A 315 1.35 5.92 25.83
N LEU A 316 1.40 7.24 25.96
CA LEU A 316 0.77 8.13 24.99
C LEU A 316 1.57 8.12 23.68
N PRO A 317 0.90 8.10 22.53
CA PRO A 317 1.58 8.27 21.25
C PRO A 317 2.26 9.63 21.17
N ARG A 318 3.34 9.72 20.40
CA ARG A 318 4.02 11.00 20.09
C ARG A 318 3.17 11.83 19.13
N SER A 319 2.07 12.37 19.65
CA SER A 319 1.03 13.11 18.92
C SER A 319 0.82 14.52 19.48
N SER A 320 1.66 14.98 20.41
CA SER A 320 1.54 16.33 20.95
C SER A 320 1.80 17.36 19.85
N ASP A 321 0.80 18.19 19.56
CA ASP A 321 0.99 19.37 18.73
C ASP A 321 2.11 20.23 19.35
N PRO A 322 2.96 20.83 18.52
CA PRO A 322 3.94 21.78 19.03
C PRO A 322 3.21 22.93 19.72
N GLU A 323 3.72 23.41 20.85
CA GLU A 323 3.21 24.64 21.48
C GLU A 323 3.62 25.86 20.65
N VAL A 324 2.92 26.07 19.53
CA VAL A 324 3.24 27.09 18.52
C VAL A 324 3.30 28.48 19.15
N SER A 325 2.37 28.79 20.05
CA SER A 325 2.30 30.09 20.73
C SER A 325 3.52 30.33 21.64
N ALA A 326 4.00 29.31 22.35
CA ALA A 326 5.20 29.38 23.17
C ALA A 326 6.46 29.48 22.29
N ALA A 327 6.52 28.69 21.22
CA ALA A 327 7.61 28.71 20.25
C ALA A 327 7.74 30.08 19.56
N TRP A 328 6.64 30.71 19.15
CA TRP A 328 6.64 32.04 18.53
C TRP A 328 7.07 33.17 19.47
N ARG A 329 6.87 33.01 20.79
CA ARG A 329 7.35 33.96 21.80
C ARG A 329 8.86 33.88 22.03
N THR A 330 9.48 32.76 21.64
CA THR A 330 10.91 32.53 21.83
C THR A 330 11.70 33.24 20.73
N ARG A 331 12.78 33.94 21.09
CA ARG A 331 13.67 34.56 20.09
C ARG A 331 14.31 33.46 19.25
N ARG A 332 14.16 33.55 17.92
CA ARG A 332 14.80 32.59 17.00
C ARG A 332 16.31 32.58 17.25
N VAL A 333 16.85 31.39 17.55
CA VAL A 333 18.29 31.16 17.66
C VAL A 333 18.87 31.07 16.24
N ALA A 334 20.15 31.35 16.06
CA ALA A 334 20.81 31.18 14.75
C ALA A 334 20.73 29.70 14.32
N GLU A 335 20.03 29.43 13.22
CA GLU A 335 19.77 28.09 12.71
C GLU A 335 20.85 27.67 11.69
N GLY A 336 21.41 26.48 11.88
CA GLY A 336 22.20 25.80 10.85
C GLY A 336 21.29 25.14 9.83
N TYR A 337 21.05 25.80 8.70
CA TYR A 337 20.31 25.22 7.56
C TYR A 337 21.05 24.03 6.93
N ASP A 338 22.34 23.85 7.22
CA ASP A 338 23.12 22.70 6.81
C ASP A 338 22.52 21.38 7.31
N ARG A 339 22.07 21.34 8.57
CA ARG A 339 21.40 20.17 9.16
C ARG A 339 20.03 19.93 8.55
N MET A 340 19.26 21.00 8.36
CA MET A 340 17.95 20.93 7.70
C MET A 340 18.08 20.39 6.26
N VAL A 341 19.04 20.91 5.49
CA VAL A 341 19.33 20.45 4.13
C VAL A 341 19.85 19.01 4.13
N ALA A 342 20.66 18.59 5.10
CA ALA A 342 21.08 17.20 5.22
C ALA A 342 19.90 16.25 5.50
N SER A 343 19.02 16.61 6.44
CA SER A 343 17.78 15.86 6.71
C SER A 343 16.86 15.81 5.49
N TRP A 344 16.70 16.92 4.78
CA TRP A 344 15.92 16.97 3.54
C TRP A 344 16.53 16.08 2.46
N ARG A 345 17.84 16.18 2.21
CA ARG A 345 18.53 15.36 1.20
C ARG A 345 18.53 13.87 1.56
N ALA A 346 18.64 13.54 2.84
CA ALA A 346 18.60 12.16 3.33
C ALA A 346 17.17 11.61 3.45
N GLN A 347 16.14 12.45 3.31
CA GLN A 347 14.74 12.12 3.59
C GLN A 347 14.55 11.47 4.98
N ARG A 348 15.31 11.96 5.98
CA ARG A 348 15.30 11.46 7.36
C ARG A 348 15.35 12.63 8.33
N THR A 349 14.43 12.67 9.30
CA THR A 349 14.35 13.75 10.29
C THR A 349 15.56 13.82 11.21
N THR A 350 16.27 12.71 11.39
CA THR A 350 17.43 12.56 12.29
C THR A 350 18.79 12.62 11.59
N ALA A 351 18.84 12.98 10.30
CA ALA A 351 20.11 13.00 9.58
C ALA A 351 21.08 14.06 10.16
N VAL A 352 22.36 13.70 10.22
CA VAL A 352 23.43 14.57 10.70
C VAL A 352 24.40 14.88 9.57
N VAL A 353 24.86 16.14 9.52
CA VAL A 353 25.90 16.56 8.58
C VAL A 353 27.24 16.01 9.06
N ARG A 354 27.84 15.08 8.33
CA ARG A 354 29.24 14.70 8.52
C ARG A 354 30.08 15.42 7.47
N LYS A 355 30.93 16.36 7.88
CA LYS A 355 31.97 16.91 7.00
C LYS A 355 33.01 15.81 6.76
N ILE A 356 32.95 15.19 5.60
CA ILE A 356 34.00 14.27 5.15
C ILE A 356 35.12 15.14 4.58
N ALA A 357 36.33 15.03 5.12
CA ALA A 357 37.52 15.57 4.49
C ALA A 357 37.80 14.69 3.27
N ILE A 358 37.40 15.14 2.08
CA ILE A 358 37.77 14.50 0.82
C ILE A 358 39.04 15.20 0.36
N ASP A 359 40.18 14.54 0.53
CA ASP A 359 41.43 15.01 -0.06
C ASP A 359 41.30 14.89 -1.58
N ARG A 360 41.14 16.04 -2.23
CA ARG A 360 41.12 16.15 -3.69
C ARG A 360 42.55 16.33 -4.15
N ILE A 361 43.14 15.25 -4.66
CA ILE A 361 44.44 15.33 -5.32
C ILE A 361 44.18 15.86 -6.74
N PRO A 362 44.79 16.97 -7.17
CA PRO A 362 44.71 17.41 -8.55
C PRO A 362 45.33 16.34 -9.45
N ILE A 363 44.60 15.93 -10.48
CA ILE A 363 45.13 15.07 -11.53
C ILE A 363 45.98 15.99 -12.43
N ASN A 364 47.30 15.81 -12.42
CA ASN A 364 48.15 16.44 -13.43
C ASN A 364 47.88 15.73 -14.76
N GLU A 365 47.45 16.49 -15.76
CA GLU A 365 47.17 16.00 -17.12
C GLU A 365 48.45 15.65 -17.92
N ASP A 366 49.63 15.68 -17.30
CA ASP A 366 50.92 15.45 -17.96
C ASP A 366 51.39 13.98 -17.96
N GLU A 367 50.57 13.04 -17.49
CA GLU A 367 50.80 11.59 -17.68
C GLU A 367 49.71 11.00 -18.60
N GLN A 368 49.86 11.22 -19.91
CA GLN A 368 49.29 10.37 -20.96
C GLN A 368 50.40 9.82 -21.86
#